data_AF-K9G313-F1
#
_entry.id   AF-K9G313-F1
#
_cell.length_a   1.000
_cell.length_b   1.000
_cell.length_c   1.000
_cell.angle_alpha   90.00
_cell.angle_beta   90.00
_cell.angle_gamma   90.00
#
_symmetry.space_group_name_H-M   'P 1'
#
loop_
_entity.id
_entity.type
_entity.pdbx_description
1 polymer ?
#
loop_
_entity_poly.entity_id
_entity_poly.type
_entity_poly.pdbx_seq_one_letter_code
_entity_poly.pdbx_strand_id
1 'polypeptide(L)'
;MSDDDQDFLESLEKEASEYSKDVEIDRIRKAFSLDSYAVLDLQPGVTEKDIKVQYRKISLLIHPDKTKNPAAPDAFDRLKKAQTALLDEKQREYLDECISDARRLLIREHKYTLDSPELKTEEFKVEWRKKTVSVLLEEEARRRRQLKARLQEEGREQRKEEEELEARKRKRDNDKKWEDTREERIGSWRDFQKGRKPGGDEKKKKKKMKVLG
;
A
#
# COMPACT_ATOMS: atom_id res chain seq x y z
N MET A 1 -7.15 -40.50 -46.04
CA MET A 1 -8.05 -39.50 -45.44
C MET A 1 -8.52 -38.64 -46.58
N SER A 2 -9.82 -38.31 -46.63
CA SER A 2 -10.32 -37.35 -47.61
C SER A 2 -9.84 -35.94 -47.25
N ASP A 3 -9.76 -35.03 -48.21
CA ASP A 3 -9.40 -33.63 -47.94
C ASP A 3 -10.36 -33.01 -46.89
N ASP A 4 -11.65 -33.41 -46.91
CA ASP A 4 -12.65 -33.01 -45.92
C ASP A 4 -12.34 -33.50 -44.48
N ASP A 5 -11.79 -34.72 -44.33
CA ASP A 5 -11.38 -35.24 -43.02
C ASP A 5 -10.18 -34.47 -42.46
N GLN A 6 -9.29 -34.02 -43.35
CA GLN A 6 -8.07 -33.30 -42.98
C GLN A 6 -8.39 -31.86 -42.53
N ASP A 7 -9.28 -31.18 -43.24
CA ASP A 7 -9.77 -29.84 -42.88
C ASP A 7 -10.53 -29.84 -41.55
N PHE A 8 -11.33 -30.88 -41.28
CA PHE A 8 -12.03 -31.04 -40.01
C PHE A 8 -11.06 -31.18 -38.83
N LEU A 9 -10.03 -32.02 -38.98
CA LEU A 9 -9.00 -32.21 -37.95
C LEU A 9 -8.21 -30.92 -37.70
N GLU A 10 -7.85 -30.18 -38.75
CA GLU A 10 -7.12 -28.91 -38.60
C GLU A 10 -7.95 -27.83 -37.88
N SER A 11 -9.26 -27.77 -38.16
CA SER A 11 -10.18 -26.87 -37.44
C SER A 11 -10.26 -27.23 -35.95
N LEU A 12 -10.38 -28.52 -35.65
CA LEU A 12 -10.47 -29.01 -34.28
C LEU A 12 -9.17 -28.77 -33.49
N GLU A 13 -8.01 -28.93 -34.12
CA GLU A 13 -6.72 -28.59 -33.50
C GLU A 13 -6.58 -27.09 -33.21
N LYS A 14 -7.06 -26.22 -34.13
CA LYS A 14 -7.07 -24.76 -33.92
C LYS A 14 -7.98 -24.39 -32.74
N GLU A 15 -9.17 -24.97 -32.66
CA GLU A 15 -10.09 -24.74 -31.54
C GLU A 15 -9.52 -25.24 -30.22
N ALA A 16 -8.92 -26.43 -30.20
CA ALA A 16 -8.25 -26.96 -29.02
C ALA A 16 -7.08 -26.07 -28.57
N SER A 17 -6.32 -25.51 -29.53
CA SER A 17 -5.25 -24.56 -29.25
C SER A 17 -5.79 -23.26 -28.64
N GLU A 18 -6.82 -22.65 -29.22
CA GLU A 18 -7.43 -21.44 -28.65
C GLU A 18 -8.01 -21.69 -27.25
N TYR A 19 -8.68 -22.82 -27.05
CA TYR A 19 -9.18 -23.21 -25.73
C TYR A 19 -8.04 -23.32 -24.70
N SER A 20 -6.90 -23.92 -25.08
CA SER A 20 -5.74 -24.01 -24.18
C SER A 20 -5.17 -22.64 -23.79
N LYS A 21 -5.18 -21.68 -24.72
CA LYS A 21 -4.76 -20.30 -24.46
C LYS A 21 -5.72 -19.61 -23.50
N ASP A 22 -7.03 -19.77 -23.70
CA ASP A 22 -8.07 -19.18 -22.86
C ASP A 22 -8.02 -19.72 -21.43
N VAL A 23 -7.82 -21.03 -21.26
CA VAL A 23 -7.66 -21.66 -19.94
C VAL A 23 -6.46 -21.08 -19.20
N GLU A 24 -5.34 -20.88 -19.90
CA GLU A 24 -4.12 -20.32 -19.31
C GLU A 24 -4.29 -18.83 -18.94
N ILE A 25 -4.92 -18.04 -19.80
CA ILE A 25 -5.28 -16.63 -19.53
C ILE A 25 -6.13 -16.54 -18.26
N ASP A 26 -7.15 -17.39 -18.15
CA ASP A 26 -8.03 -17.43 -16.99
C ASP A 26 -7.29 -17.86 -15.71
N ARG A 27 -6.38 -18.84 -15.81
CA ARG A 27 -5.53 -19.27 -14.69
C ARG A 27 -4.71 -18.11 -14.15
N ILE A 28 -4.03 -17.37 -15.03
CA ILE A 28 -3.18 -16.22 -14.67
C ILE A 28 -3.99 -15.09 -14.03
N ARG A 29 -5.20 -14.84 -14.53
CA ARG A 29 -6.07 -13.79 -13.98
C ARG A 29 -6.64 -14.16 -12.62
N LYS A 30 -6.95 -15.45 -12.41
CA LYS A 30 -7.43 -15.99 -11.12
C LYS A 30 -6.31 -16.14 -10.09
N ALA A 31 -5.05 -16.25 -10.53
CA ALA A 31 -3.90 -16.30 -9.63
C ALA A 31 -3.79 -15.01 -8.80
N PHE A 32 -3.40 -15.16 -7.54
CA PHE A 32 -3.25 -14.04 -6.62
C PHE A 32 -2.06 -13.17 -7.04
N SER A 33 -2.27 -11.86 -7.17
CA SER A 33 -1.27 -10.97 -7.79
C SER A 33 0.00 -10.76 -6.97
N LEU A 34 -0.03 -11.01 -5.65
CA LEU A 34 1.18 -10.94 -4.80
C LEU A 34 1.96 -12.27 -4.79
N ASP A 35 1.38 -13.35 -5.31
CA ASP A 35 2.04 -14.64 -5.46
C ASP A 35 2.57 -14.81 -6.90
N SER A 36 3.76 -14.26 -7.13
CA SER A 36 4.42 -14.30 -8.45
C SER A 36 4.75 -15.72 -8.92
N TYR A 37 4.95 -16.67 -8.01
CA TYR A 37 5.19 -18.08 -8.36
C TYR A 37 3.91 -18.73 -8.89
N ALA A 38 2.76 -18.50 -8.24
CA ALA A 38 1.48 -18.99 -8.74
C ALA A 38 1.12 -18.41 -10.12
N VAL A 39 1.45 -17.14 -10.38
CA VAL A 39 1.23 -16.52 -11.70
C VAL A 39 2.04 -17.21 -12.80
N LEU A 40 3.31 -17.54 -12.54
CA LEU A 40 4.19 -18.23 -13.50
C LEU A 40 4.05 -19.76 -13.50
N ASP A 41 3.18 -20.30 -12.64
CA ASP A 41 3.03 -21.74 -12.39
C ASP A 41 4.37 -22.42 -12.03
N LEU A 42 5.09 -21.80 -11.09
CA LEU A 42 6.38 -22.28 -10.58
C LEU A 42 6.26 -22.61 -9.10
N GLN A 43 7.18 -23.45 -8.62
CA GLN A 43 7.39 -23.69 -7.19
C GLN A 43 8.50 -22.78 -6.68
N PRO A 44 8.50 -22.43 -5.38
CA PRO A 44 9.62 -21.75 -4.75
C PRO A 44 10.93 -22.53 -4.89
N GLY A 45 12.05 -21.83 -4.98
CA GLY A 45 13.39 -22.45 -5.08
C GLY A 45 13.87 -22.79 -6.50
N VAL A 46 13.10 -22.44 -7.54
CA VAL A 46 13.52 -22.56 -8.95
C VAL A 46 14.64 -21.60 -9.31
N THR A 47 15.49 -21.89 -10.30
CA THR A 47 16.57 -20.95 -10.66
C THR A 47 16.02 -19.77 -11.48
N GLU A 48 16.74 -18.64 -11.51
CA GLU A 48 16.36 -17.51 -12.38
C GLU A 48 16.29 -17.88 -13.86
N LYS A 49 17.10 -18.86 -14.29
CA LYS A 49 17.08 -19.37 -15.66
C LYS A 49 15.72 -20.01 -15.95
N ASP A 50 15.23 -20.84 -15.04
CA ASP A 50 13.94 -21.52 -15.17
C ASP A 50 12.79 -20.51 -15.19
N ILE A 51 12.85 -19.47 -14.35
CA ILE A 51 11.88 -18.37 -14.33
C ILE A 51 11.81 -17.68 -15.71
N LYS A 52 12.97 -17.38 -16.31
CA LYS A 52 13.03 -16.76 -17.65
C LYS A 52 12.53 -17.69 -18.75
N VAL A 53 12.79 -18.99 -18.65
CA VAL A 53 12.31 -19.99 -19.62
C VAL A 53 10.79 -20.11 -19.53
N GLN A 54 10.25 -20.26 -18.32
CA GLN A 54 8.82 -20.40 -18.09
C GLN A 54 8.05 -19.14 -18.52
N TYR A 55 8.57 -17.96 -18.21
CA TYR A 55 8.00 -16.70 -18.71
C TYR A 55 7.92 -16.68 -20.24
N ARG A 56 8.99 -17.06 -20.95
CA ARG A 56 8.99 -17.10 -22.43
C ARG A 56 7.95 -18.09 -22.95
N LYS A 57 7.85 -19.27 -22.34
CA LYS A 57 6.87 -20.29 -22.72
C LYS A 57 5.44 -19.78 -22.61
N ILE A 58 5.06 -19.23 -21.45
CA ILE A 58 3.71 -18.73 -21.20
C ILE A 58 3.42 -17.49 -22.04
N SER A 59 4.35 -16.53 -22.11
CA SER A 59 4.16 -15.28 -22.86
C SER A 59 3.94 -15.51 -24.35
N LEU A 60 4.57 -16.52 -24.95
CA LEU A 60 4.33 -16.90 -26.34
C LEU A 60 2.95 -17.55 -26.53
N LEU A 61 2.47 -18.30 -25.53
CA LEU A 61 1.16 -18.95 -25.56
C LEU A 61 0.03 -17.93 -25.47
N ILE A 62 0.14 -16.95 -24.56
CA ILE A 62 -0.91 -15.96 -24.27
C ILE A 62 -0.70 -14.60 -24.93
N HIS A 63 0.22 -14.49 -25.90
CA HIS A 63 0.57 -13.20 -26.50
C HIS A 63 -0.69 -12.52 -27.09
N PRO A 64 -0.93 -11.22 -26.82
CA PRO A 64 -2.14 -10.53 -27.28
C PRO A 64 -2.32 -10.58 -28.81
N ASP A 65 -1.22 -10.49 -29.58
CA ASP A 65 -1.29 -10.59 -31.05
C ASP A 65 -1.66 -11.98 -31.58
N LYS A 66 -1.49 -13.04 -30.78
CA LYS A 66 -1.69 -14.45 -31.19
C LYS A 66 -2.92 -15.10 -30.58
N THR A 67 -3.68 -14.35 -29.79
CA THR A 67 -4.85 -14.82 -29.04
C THR A 67 -6.05 -13.96 -29.43
N LYS A 68 -7.22 -14.58 -29.56
CA LYS A 68 -8.48 -13.84 -29.82
C LYS A 68 -9.11 -13.27 -28.55
N ASN A 69 -8.61 -13.67 -27.38
CA ASN A 69 -9.20 -13.35 -26.09
C ASN A 69 -8.92 -11.89 -25.68
N PRO A 70 -9.95 -11.08 -25.37
CA PRO A 70 -9.78 -9.69 -24.96
C PRO A 70 -9.05 -9.53 -23.62
N ALA A 71 -8.97 -10.59 -22.81
CA ALA A 71 -8.28 -10.59 -21.52
C ALA A 71 -6.78 -10.92 -21.62
N ALA A 72 -6.27 -11.26 -22.81
CA ALA A 72 -4.86 -11.57 -23.02
C ALA A 72 -3.90 -10.44 -22.61
N PRO A 73 -4.16 -9.14 -22.88
CA PRO A 73 -3.29 -8.05 -22.43
C PRO A 73 -3.15 -7.97 -20.90
N ASP A 74 -4.25 -8.11 -20.14
CA ASP A 74 -4.23 -8.09 -18.67
C ASP A 74 -3.43 -9.28 -18.11
N ALA A 75 -3.65 -10.48 -18.67
CA ALA A 75 -2.88 -11.67 -18.28
C ALA A 75 -1.38 -11.52 -18.60
N PHE A 76 -1.05 -10.97 -19.77
CA PHE A 76 0.34 -10.72 -20.16
C PHE A 76 1.04 -9.71 -19.24
N ASP A 77 0.37 -8.64 -18.84
CA ASP A 77 0.91 -7.65 -17.91
C ASP A 77 1.14 -8.24 -16.51
N ARG A 78 0.22 -9.10 -16.03
CA ARG A 78 0.40 -9.84 -14.77
C ARG A 78 1.60 -10.77 -14.83
N LEU A 79 1.75 -11.50 -15.93
CA LEU A 79 2.87 -12.40 -16.17
C LEU A 79 4.21 -11.64 -16.16
N LYS A 80 4.26 -10.47 -16.82
CA LYS A 80 5.44 -9.60 -16.84
C LYS A 80 5.79 -9.07 -15.45
N LYS A 81 4.80 -8.59 -14.69
CA LYS A 81 5.00 -8.13 -13.30
C LYS A 81 5.54 -9.25 -12.41
N ALA A 82 4.98 -10.46 -12.52
CA ALA A 82 5.43 -11.62 -11.76
C ALA A 82 6.89 -11.97 -12.07
N GLN A 83 7.29 -11.96 -13.35
CA GLN A 83 8.69 -12.18 -13.73
C GLN A 83 9.61 -11.10 -13.14
N THR A 84 9.25 -9.82 -13.25
CA THR A 84 10.05 -8.73 -12.68
C THR A 84 10.23 -8.89 -11.17
N ALA A 85 9.16 -9.26 -10.45
CA ALA A 85 9.22 -9.48 -9.01
C ALA A 85 10.12 -10.67 -8.62
N LEU A 86 10.11 -11.76 -9.40
CA LEU A 86 10.97 -12.92 -9.14
C LEU A 86 12.43 -12.72 -9.56
N LEU A 87 12.73 -11.72 -10.38
CA LEU A 87 14.11 -11.35 -10.73
C LEU A 87 14.70 -10.30 -9.78
N ASP A 88 13.87 -9.62 -8.99
CA ASP A 88 14.30 -8.74 -7.91
C ASP A 88 14.58 -9.59 -6.66
N GLU A 89 15.84 -9.66 -6.27
CA GLU A 89 16.32 -10.49 -5.14
C GLU A 89 15.55 -10.18 -3.85
N LYS A 90 15.28 -8.91 -3.56
CA LYS A 90 14.60 -8.49 -2.32
C LYS A 90 13.13 -8.87 -2.33
N GLN A 91 12.45 -8.70 -3.47
CA GLN A 91 11.04 -9.08 -3.59
C GLN A 91 10.88 -10.60 -3.55
N ARG A 92 11.82 -11.31 -4.17
CA ARG A 92 11.86 -12.76 -4.18
C ARG A 92 12.11 -13.34 -2.79
N GLU A 93 13.09 -12.83 -2.06
CA GLU A 93 13.39 -13.25 -0.69
C GLU A 93 12.17 -13.07 0.22
N TYR A 94 11.54 -11.90 0.17
CA TYR A 94 10.31 -11.63 0.93
C TYR A 94 9.17 -12.60 0.59
N LEU A 95 8.99 -12.94 -0.70
CA LEU A 95 7.97 -13.89 -1.13
C LEU A 95 8.31 -15.31 -0.65
N ASP A 96 9.58 -15.73 -0.76
CA ASP A 96 10.07 -17.03 -0.30
C ASP A 96 9.89 -17.18 1.23
N GLU A 97 10.13 -16.12 2.01
CA GLU A 97 9.85 -16.07 3.45
C GLU A 97 8.36 -16.27 3.75
N CYS A 98 7.47 -15.52 3.10
CA CYS A 98 6.03 -15.66 3.29
C CYS A 98 5.53 -17.07 2.97
N ILE A 99 6.06 -17.69 1.91
CA ILE A 99 5.70 -19.04 1.49
C ILE A 99 6.22 -20.09 2.49
N SER A 100 7.45 -19.91 2.99
CA SER A 100 8.05 -20.75 4.03
C SER A 100 7.26 -20.66 5.35
N ASP A 101 6.85 -19.45 5.75
CA ASP A 101 6.05 -19.23 6.95
C ASP A 101 4.65 -19.84 6.83
N ALA A 102 4.00 -19.73 5.66
CA ALA A 102 2.75 -20.43 5.40
C ALA A 102 2.89 -21.95 5.59
N ARG A 103 3.99 -22.54 5.11
CA ARG A 103 4.29 -23.98 5.30
C ARG A 103 4.47 -24.32 6.79
N ARG A 104 5.26 -23.53 7.51
CA ARG A 104 5.51 -23.72 8.95
C ARG A 104 4.24 -23.61 9.79
N LEU A 105 3.36 -22.67 9.45
CA LEU A 105 2.06 -22.52 10.12
C LEU A 105 1.18 -23.76 9.93
N LEU A 106 1.08 -24.29 8.70
CA LEU A 106 0.31 -25.51 8.45
C LEU A 106 0.89 -26.73 9.17
N ILE A 107 2.21 -26.89 9.16
CA ILE A 107 2.88 -27.98 9.89
C ILE A 107 2.52 -27.91 11.38
N ARG A 108 2.47 -26.71 11.97
CA ARG A 108 2.05 -26.51 13.36
C ARG A 108 0.56 -26.78 13.57
N GLU A 109 -0.31 -26.30 12.69
CA GLU A 109 -1.77 -26.48 12.77
C GLU A 109 -2.16 -27.96 12.73
N HIS A 110 -1.54 -28.72 11.83
CA HIS A 110 -1.77 -30.15 11.68
C HIS A 110 -0.91 -31.03 12.60
N LYS A 111 0.02 -30.43 13.35
CA LYS A 111 1.00 -31.13 14.21
C LYS A 111 1.86 -32.14 13.44
N TYR A 112 2.15 -31.85 12.17
CA TYR A 112 3.04 -32.65 11.34
C TYR A 112 4.50 -32.48 11.75
N THR A 113 5.33 -33.44 11.35
CA THR A 113 6.79 -33.34 11.38
C THR A 113 7.31 -32.97 9.99
N LEU A 114 8.59 -32.58 9.87
CA LEU A 114 9.19 -32.21 8.58
C LEU A 114 9.20 -33.37 7.56
N ASP A 115 9.15 -34.61 8.05
CA ASP A 115 9.21 -35.83 7.25
C ASP A 115 7.84 -36.49 7.03
N SER A 116 6.77 -35.84 7.47
CA SER A 116 5.40 -36.37 7.33
C SER A 116 5.07 -36.61 5.84
N PRO A 117 4.63 -37.81 5.44
CA PRO A 117 4.28 -38.11 4.04
C PRO A 117 3.16 -37.20 3.51
N GLU A 118 2.30 -36.70 4.40
CA GLU A 118 1.20 -35.77 4.12
C GLU A 118 1.71 -34.49 3.45
N LEU A 119 2.93 -34.04 3.75
CA LEU A 119 3.51 -32.82 3.17
C LEU A 119 3.76 -32.92 1.65
N LYS A 120 3.75 -34.13 1.09
CA LYS A 120 3.97 -34.39 -0.34
C LYS A 120 2.66 -34.57 -1.11
N THR A 121 1.53 -34.68 -0.41
CA THR A 121 0.21 -34.90 -1.00
C THR A 121 -0.26 -33.69 -1.79
N GLU A 122 -1.12 -33.91 -2.79
CA GLU A 122 -1.70 -32.80 -3.56
C GLU A 122 -2.64 -31.96 -2.70
N GLU A 123 -3.32 -32.60 -1.75
CA GLU A 123 -4.17 -31.95 -0.75
C GLU A 123 -3.38 -30.92 0.05
N PHE A 124 -2.19 -31.30 0.56
CA PHE A 124 -1.33 -30.38 1.29
C PHE A 124 -0.80 -29.25 0.40
N LYS A 125 -0.46 -29.52 -0.87
CA LYS A 125 -0.03 -28.46 -1.80
C LYS A 125 -1.13 -27.43 -2.03
N VAL A 126 -2.38 -27.87 -2.18
CA VAL A 126 -3.54 -26.97 -2.32
C VAL A 126 -3.76 -26.16 -1.05
N GLU A 127 -3.68 -26.80 0.11
CA GLU A 127 -3.80 -26.11 1.40
C GLU A 127 -2.67 -25.10 1.61
N TRP A 128 -1.44 -25.47 1.26
CA TRP A 128 -0.28 -24.60 1.33
C TRP A 128 -0.42 -23.37 0.45
N ARG A 129 -0.87 -23.52 -0.80
CA ARG A 129 -1.18 -22.39 -1.69
C ARG A 129 -2.24 -21.46 -1.07
N LYS A 130 -3.30 -22.02 -0.48
CA LYS A 130 -4.33 -21.21 0.21
C LYS A 130 -3.76 -20.46 1.41
N LYS A 131 -2.92 -21.12 2.22
CA LYS A 131 -2.27 -20.50 3.38
C LYS A 131 -1.30 -19.40 2.96
N THR A 132 -0.53 -19.59 1.90
CA THR A 132 0.36 -18.58 1.32
C THR A 132 -0.40 -17.30 1.00
N VAL A 133 -1.56 -17.41 0.34
CA VAL A 133 -2.40 -16.23 0.05
C VAL A 133 -2.87 -15.54 1.34
N SER A 134 -3.25 -16.28 2.38
CA SER A 134 -3.62 -15.70 3.69
C SER A 134 -2.46 -14.92 4.31
N VAL A 135 -1.26 -15.52 4.35
CA VAL A 135 -0.06 -14.88 4.92
C VAL A 135 0.30 -13.61 4.15
N LEU A 136 0.29 -13.65 2.82
CA LEU A 136 0.57 -12.49 1.98
C LEU A 136 -0.44 -11.36 2.23
N LEU A 137 -1.74 -11.69 2.35
CA LEU A 137 -2.79 -10.70 2.66
C LEU A 137 -2.60 -10.08 4.06
N GLU A 138 -2.27 -10.89 5.06
CA GLU A 138 -2.04 -10.44 6.42
C GLU A 138 -0.81 -9.53 6.54
N GLU A 139 0.28 -9.89 5.86
CA GLU A 139 1.50 -9.08 5.81
C GLU A 139 1.28 -7.78 5.04
N GLU A 140 0.54 -7.81 3.92
CA GLU A 140 0.22 -6.61 3.16
C GLU A 140 -0.68 -5.65 3.97
N ALA A 141 -1.67 -6.19 4.68
CA ALA A 141 -2.50 -5.44 5.62
C ALA A 141 -1.67 -4.86 6.78
N ARG A 142 -0.71 -5.62 7.31
CA ARG A 142 0.23 -5.14 8.35
C ARG A 142 1.06 -3.97 7.83
N ARG A 143 1.65 -4.10 6.64
CA ARG A 143 2.43 -3.04 6.00
C ARG A 143 1.61 -1.77 5.77
N ARG A 144 0.37 -1.89 5.29
CA ARG A 144 -0.56 -0.76 5.11
C ARG A 144 -0.89 -0.07 6.44
N ARG A 145 -1.14 -0.84 7.51
CA ARG A 145 -1.40 -0.28 8.85
C ARG A 145 -0.20 0.49 9.39
N GLN A 146 1.00 -0.08 9.28
CA GLN A 146 2.24 0.56 9.74
C GLN A 146 2.54 1.85 8.96
N LEU A 147 2.40 1.84 7.64
CA LEU A 147 2.60 3.04 6.81
C LEU A 147 1.61 4.15 7.18
N LYS A 148 0.33 3.80 7.35
CA LYS A 148 -0.71 4.76 7.76
C LYS A 148 -0.41 5.35 9.14
N ALA A 149 0.03 4.54 10.10
CA ALA A 149 0.39 5.01 11.43
C ALA A 149 1.56 6.02 11.38
N ARG A 150 2.61 5.70 10.61
CA ARG A 150 3.77 6.59 10.42
C ARG A 150 3.37 7.94 9.80
N LEU A 151 2.56 7.93 8.74
CA LEU A 151 2.07 9.17 8.11
C LEU A 151 1.21 10.02 9.06
N GLN A 152 0.41 9.37 9.91
CA GLN A 152 -0.39 10.07 10.91
C GLN A 152 0.46 10.69 12.02
N GLU A 153 1.53 10.02 12.43
CA GLU A 153 2.49 10.51 13.41
C GLU A 153 3.27 11.71 12.85
N GLU A 154 3.84 11.57 11.65
CA GLU A 154 4.54 12.64 10.94
C GLU A 154 3.62 13.87 10.74
N GLY A 155 2.36 13.66 10.33
CA GLY A 155 1.38 14.74 10.21
C GLY A 155 0.91 15.34 11.55
N ARG A 156 1.09 14.64 12.68
CA ARG A 156 0.88 15.23 14.01
C ARG A 156 2.07 16.08 14.42
N GLU A 157 3.28 15.63 14.13
CA GLU A 157 4.51 16.37 14.41
C GLU A 157 4.58 17.66 13.59
N GLN A 158 4.34 17.59 12.28
CA GLN A 158 4.31 18.79 11.42
C GLN A 158 3.31 19.84 11.90
N ARG A 159 2.10 19.42 12.32
CA ARG A 159 1.10 20.35 12.89
C ARG A 159 1.55 21.00 14.18
N LYS A 160 2.25 20.26 15.06
CA LYS A 160 2.82 20.81 16.30
C LYS A 160 3.94 21.81 15.99
N GLU A 161 4.82 21.50 15.06
CA GLU A 161 5.90 22.40 14.63
C GLU A 161 5.35 23.68 14.01
N GLU A 162 4.33 23.57 13.15
CA GLU A 162 3.66 24.71 12.55
C GLU A 162 2.97 25.59 13.61
N GLU A 163 2.25 24.99 14.54
CA GLU A 163 1.61 25.70 15.66
C GLU A 163 2.64 26.40 16.56
N GLU A 164 3.78 25.76 16.86
CA GLU A 164 4.85 26.37 17.64
C GLU A 164 5.50 27.54 16.90
N LEU A 165 5.78 27.39 15.61
CA LEU A 165 6.32 28.45 14.76
C LEU A 165 5.34 29.62 14.67
N GLU A 166 4.05 29.35 14.51
CA GLU A 166 3.00 30.38 14.47
C GLU A 166 2.87 31.07 15.83
N ALA A 167 2.88 30.34 16.94
CA ALA A 167 2.87 30.91 18.29
C ALA A 167 4.10 31.79 18.52
N ARG A 168 5.28 31.37 18.04
CA ARG A 168 6.51 32.17 18.12
C ARG A 168 6.44 33.43 17.26
N LYS A 169 5.87 33.35 16.06
CA LYS A 169 5.60 34.52 15.21
C LYS A 169 4.62 35.47 15.89
N ARG A 170 3.49 34.95 16.38
CA ARG A 170 2.46 35.70 17.11
C ARG A 170 3.02 36.42 18.33
N LYS A 171 3.86 35.73 19.11
CA LYS A 171 4.55 36.32 20.27
C LYS A 171 5.47 37.45 19.83
N ARG A 172 6.31 37.22 18.81
CA ARG A 172 7.21 38.24 18.26
C ARG A 172 6.44 39.48 17.76
N ASP A 173 5.33 39.26 17.07
CA ASP A 173 4.49 40.34 16.55
C ASP A 173 3.80 41.11 17.68
N ASN A 174 3.35 40.43 18.73
CA ASN A 174 2.80 41.06 19.93
C ASN A 174 3.85 41.87 20.69
N ASP A 175 5.05 41.31 20.90
CA ASP A 175 6.16 41.99 21.57
C ASP A 175 6.58 43.25 20.79
N LYS A 176 6.64 43.15 19.45
CA LYS A 176 6.91 44.30 18.59
C LYS A 176 5.84 45.38 18.73
N LYS A 177 4.54 45.02 18.64
CA LYS A 177 3.44 45.98 18.82
C LYS A 177 3.46 46.62 20.22
N TRP A 178 3.83 45.87 21.25
CA TRP A 178 4.01 46.39 22.59
C TRP A 178 5.12 47.43 22.64
N GLU A 179 6.29 47.14 22.08
CA GLU A 179 7.40 48.11 22.00
C GLU A 179 7.06 49.34 21.15
N ASP A 180 6.40 49.17 20.01
CA ASP A 180 6.00 50.28 19.14
C ASP A 180 5.04 51.25 19.86
N THR A 181 4.15 50.73 20.71
CA THR A 181 3.22 51.54 21.53
C THR A 181 3.82 52.01 22.87
N ARG A 182 5.11 51.78 23.11
CA ARG A 182 5.76 52.08 24.40
C ARG A 182 5.69 53.55 24.77
N GLU A 183 6.03 54.45 23.84
CA GLU A 183 6.04 55.89 24.10
C GLU A 183 4.62 56.44 24.37
N GLU A 184 3.62 55.97 23.62
CA GLU A 184 2.21 56.32 23.84
C GLU A 184 1.71 55.86 25.22
N ARG A 185 2.10 54.64 25.64
CA ARG A 185 1.76 54.09 26.96
C ARG A 185 2.48 54.82 28.09
N ILE A 186 3.76 55.16 27.92
CA ILE A 186 4.51 55.98 28.89
C ILE A 186 3.89 57.38 29.00
N GLY A 187 3.51 58.01 27.89
CA GLY A 187 2.81 59.28 27.87
C GLY A 187 1.49 59.21 28.66
N SER A 188 0.64 58.23 28.34
CA SER A 188 -0.62 57.98 29.02
C SER A 188 -0.45 57.74 30.53
N TRP A 189 0.60 57.00 30.93
CA TRP A 189 0.91 56.73 32.34
C TRP A 189 1.39 57.98 33.09
N ARG A 190 2.24 58.80 32.45
CA ARG A 190 2.68 60.10 33.01
C ARG A 190 1.49 61.04 33.24
N ASP A 191 0.55 61.07 32.32
CA ASP A 191 -0.66 61.90 32.44
C ASP A 191 -1.60 61.39 33.53
N PHE A 192 -1.77 60.07 33.65
CA PHE A 192 -2.49 59.45 34.77
C PHE A 192 -1.85 59.80 36.13
N GLN A 193 -0.51 59.77 36.23
CA GLN A 193 0.19 60.11 37.46
C GLN A 193 0.07 61.60 37.81
N LYS A 194 0.11 62.50 36.81
CA LYS A 194 -0.16 63.93 37.01
C LYS A 194 -1.58 64.20 37.50
N GLY A 195 -2.55 63.37 37.10
CA GLY A 195 -3.93 63.39 37.59
C GLY A 195 -4.12 62.86 39.02
N ARG A 196 -3.08 62.30 39.66
CA ARG A 196 -3.14 61.64 40.98
C ARG A 196 -2.50 62.48 42.11
N LYS A 197 -2.58 63.81 42.05
CA LYS A 197 -2.16 64.68 43.17
C LYS A 197 -2.98 64.34 44.44
N PRO A 198 -2.35 64.28 45.64
CA PRO A 198 -3.07 64.18 46.90
C PRO A 198 -3.67 65.56 47.23
N GLY A 199 -4.98 65.69 47.07
CA GLY A 199 -5.74 66.91 47.38
C GLY A 199 -6.50 67.44 46.17
N GLY A 200 -7.73 66.95 45.98
CA GLY A 200 -8.61 67.39 44.90
C GLY A 200 -9.78 66.43 44.72
N ASP A 201 -10.80 66.59 45.57
CA ASP A 201 -12.11 65.96 45.45
C ASP A 201 -12.78 66.45 44.16
N GLU A 202 -12.94 65.60 43.14
CA GLU A 202 -13.89 65.86 42.04
C GLU A 202 -14.57 64.57 41.58
N LYS A 203 -15.82 64.41 42.05
CA LYS A 203 -16.79 63.40 41.61
C LYS A 203 -17.06 63.51 40.10
N LYS A 204 -16.38 62.71 39.27
CA LYS A 204 -16.89 62.38 37.92
C LYS A 204 -17.98 61.31 38.04
N LYS A 205 -19.24 61.75 37.96
CA LYS A 205 -20.44 60.90 37.82
C LYS A 205 -20.22 59.86 36.72
N LYS A 206 -20.26 58.57 37.06
CA LYS A 206 -20.42 57.47 36.08
C LYS A 206 -21.74 57.69 35.33
N LYS A 207 -21.69 58.12 34.07
CA LYS A 207 -22.84 58.06 33.16
C LYS A 207 -23.02 56.58 32.82
N LYS A 208 -24.03 55.92 33.41
CA LYS A 208 -24.41 54.54 33.07
C LYS A 208 -24.59 54.45 31.54
N MET A 209 -23.82 53.59 30.87
CA MET A 209 -24.20 53.09 29.54
C MET A 209 -25.52 52.34 29.71
N LYS A 210 -26.58 52.84 29.07
CA LYS A 210 -27.81 52.05 28.88
C LYS A 210 -27.45 50.89 27.95
N VAL A 211 -27.52 49.68 28.48
CA VAL A 211 -27.61 48.46 27.67
C VAL A 211 -29.01 48.47 27.08
N LEU A 212 -29.12 48.56 25.75
CA LEU A 212 -30.35 48.29 25.01
C LEU A 212 -30.50 46.77 24.96
N GLY A 213 -31.69 46.29 25.34
CA GLY A 213 -32.14 44.93 25.04
C GLY A 213 -32.50 44.76 23.58
#